data_AF-X0PLV3-F1
#
_entry.id   AF-X0PLV3-F1
#
_cell.length_a   1.000
_cell.length_b   1.000
_cell.length_c   1.000
_cell.angle_alpha   90.00
_cell.angle_beta   90.00
_cell.angle_gamma   90.00
#
_symmetry.space_group_name_H-M   'P 1'
#
loop_
_entity.id
_entity.type
_entity.pdbx_description
1 polymer ?
#
loop_
_entity_poly.entity_id
_entity_poly.type
_entity_poly.pdbx_seq_one_letter_code
_entity_poly.pdbx_strand_id
1 'polypeptide(L)'
;MIGPDGQPMAIPVAEAASKPEGPEAGGDGIGNGTESVADMVEQPAKVMRIGTMIKQLLEEVRAAPLDDASRNRLKEIHKSSIHELEQGLAPELRDELERLTLPFTDDTVPTDAELRIAQAQLVGWLEGLFHGIQTALFAQQMAARSQLEQMRQGALPPGISMGNPHGAHNHDPGSQSSGTGQYL
;
A
#
# COMPACT_ATOMS: atom_id res chain seq x y z
N MET A 1 -32.36 -40.30 6.64
CA MET A 1 -33.60 -41.03 6.30
C MET A 1 -34.75 -40.20 6.84
N ILE A 2 -35.57 -39.63 5.94
CA ILE A 2 -36.62 -38.66 6.27
C ILE A 2 -37.95 -39.43 6.37
N GLY A 3 -38.68 -39.27 7.48
CA GLY A 3 -40.00 -39.86 7.67
C GLY A 3 -41.09 -39.08 6.92
N PRO A 4 -42.29 -39.67 6.72
CA PRO A 4 -43.32 -39.13 5.84
C PRO A 4 -43.97 -37.80 6.26
N ASP A 5 -43.64 -37.25 7.44
CA ASP A 5 -44.20 -35.99 7.96
C ASP A 5 -43.20 -34.81 8.02
N GLY A 6 -42.07 -34.87 7.30
CA GLY A 6 -41.28 -33.68 6.94
C GLY A 6 -40.58 -32.92 8.07
N GLN A 7 -40.51 -33.42 9.31
CA GLN A 7 -39.73 -32.82 10.39
C GLN A 7 -38.41 -33.58 10.67
N PRO A 8 -37.25 -32.89 10.76
CA PRO A 8 -35.99 -33.53 11.12
C PRO A 8 -35.94 -33.82 12.63
N MET A 9 -35.91 -35.10 12.99
CA MET A 9 -35.60 -35.57 14.35
C MET A 9 -34.09 -35.47 14.62
N ALA A 10 -33.71 -34.67 15.61
CA ALA A 10 -32.36 -34.62 16.16
C ALA A 10 -32.10 -35.86 17.05
N ILE A 11 -30.97 -36.52 16.84
CA ILE A 11 -30.47 -37.57 17.74
C ILE A 11 -29.29 -36.99 18.53
N PRO A 12 -29.26 -37.10 19.88
CA PRO A 12 -28.15 -36.64 20.70
C PRO A 12 -27.01 -37.67 20.85
N VAL A 13 -25.90 -37.10 21.32
CA VAL A 13 -24.46 -37.47 21.47
C VAL A 13 -24.06 -38.82 22.09
N ALA A 14 -22.81 -39.21 21.76
CA ALA A 14 -21.81 -40.10 22.43
C ALA A 14 -21.64 -41.50 21.77
N GLU A 15 -20.44 -42.01 21.45
CA GLU A 15 -19.25 -42.12 22.30
C GLU A 15 -17.94 -42.41 21.52
N ALA A 16 -16.86 -41.78 21.98
CA ALA A 16 -15.41 -42.07 21.95
C ALA A 16 -14.75 -43.03 20.94
N ALA A 17 -13.68 -42.55 20.28
CA ALA A 17 -12.40 -43.27 20.18
C ALA A 17 -11.22 -42.34 19.82
N SER A 18 -10.31 -42.23 20.78
CA SER A 18 -9.00 -41.56 20.91
C SER A 18 -8.07 -41.48 19.68
N LYS A 19 -7.35 -40.35 19.54
CA LYS A 19 -5.94 -40.26 19.07
C LYS A 19 -5.36 -38.85 19.36
N PRO A 20 -4.01 -38.69 19.46
CA PRO A 20 -3.37 -38.14 20.66
C PRO A 20 -2.81 -36.73 20.49
N GLU A 21 -2.68 -36.04 21.63
CA GLU A 21 -1.90 -34.81 21.80
C GLU A 21 -0.39 -35.12 21.80
N GLY A 22 0.36 -34.23 21.16
CA GLY A 22 1.82 -34.10 21.22
C GLY A 22 2.20 -32.64 20.96
N PRO A 23 3.33 -32.14 21.50
CA PRO A 23 3.27 -30.92 22.30
C PRO A 23 4.06 -29.73 21.72
N GLU A 24 3.74 -28.55 22.27
CA GLU A 24 4.48 -27.28 22.35
C GLU A 24 5.10 -26.66 21.08
N ALA A 25 4.73 -25.41 20.80
CA ALA A 25 5.71 -24.36 20.53
C ALA A 25 5.01 -23.00 20.56
N GLY A 26 5.51 -22.13 21.43
CA GLY A 26 5.12 -20.74 21.49
C GLY A 26 5.23 -20.05 20.14
N GLY A 27 4.20 -19.27 19.85
CA GLY A 27 4.20 -18.27 18.83
C GLY A 27 3.27 -17.19 19.32
N ASP A 28 3.76 -16.36 20.26
CA ASP A 28 3.31 -14.97 20.33
C ASP A 28 3.63 -14.37 18.97
N GLY A 29 2.72 -14.60 18.03
CA GLY A 29 2.71 -13.96 16.74
C GLY A 29 2.61 -12.49 17.03
N ILE A 30 3.72 -11.79 16.78
CA ILE A 30 3.82 -10.35 16.70
C ILE A 30 2.55 -9.87 15.99
N GLY A 31 1.60 -9.35 16.77
CA GLY A 31 0.33 -8.88 16.30
C GLY A 31 0.57 -7.70 15.38
N ASN A 32 0.60 -7.96 14.08
CA ASN A 32 -0.03 -7.18 13.02
C ASN A 32 0.01 -5.64 13.18
N GLY A 33 1.18 -5.07 13.50
CA GLY A 33 1.37 -3.64 13.75
C GLY A 33 1.58 -2.80 12.47
N THR A 34 1.40 -3.40 11.31
CA THR A 34 1.39 -2.72 10.01
C THR A 34 0.23 -3.32 9.24
N GLU A 35 -0.97 -2.79 9.45
CA GLU A 35 -1.93 -2.74 8.33
C GLU A 35 -1.12 -2.32 7.11
N SER A 36 -1.13 -3.15 6.07
CA SER A 36 -0.31 -2.88 4.91
C SER A 36 -0.69 -1.48 4.45
N VAL A 37 0.27 -0.63 4.11
CA VAL A 37 -0.06 0.72 3.60
C VAL A 37 -0.95 0.63 2.36
N ALA A 38 -0.95 -0.53 1.68
CA ALA A 38 -1.90 -0.87 0.62
C ALA A 38 -3.35 -1.13 1.12
N ASP A 39 -3.53 -1.61 2.35
CA ASP A 39 -4.84 -1.92 2.96
C ASP A 39 -5.59 -0.66 3.40
N MET A 40 -4.91 0.49 3.50
CA MET A 40 -5.56 1.79 3.78
C MET A 40 -6.57 2.17 2.70
N VAL A 41 -6.44 1.65 1.48
CA VAL A 41 -7.38 1.89 0.37
C VAL A 41 -8.00 0.57 -0.07
N GLU A 42 -9.18 0.28 0.46
CA GLU A 42 -9.93 -0.95 0.18
C GLU A 42 -10.29 -1.10 -1.31
N GLN A 43 -10.56 0.01 -2.00
CA GLN A 43 -10.94 0.01 -3.42
C GLN A 43 -10.12 1.01 -4.25
N PRO A 44 -8.84 0.73 -4.56
CA PRO A 44 -7.94 1.70 -5.20
C PRO A 44 -8.46 2.20 -6.54
N ALA A 45 -8.98 1.29 -7.38
CA ALA A 45 -9.50 1.65 -8.69
C ALA A 45 -10.73 2.58 -8.62
N LYS A 46 -11.60 2.41 -7.61
CA LYS A 46 -12.77 3.26 -7.39
C LYS A 46 -12.34 4.66 -6.96
N VAL A 47 -11.47 4.74 -5.95
CA VAL A 47 -10.95 6.00 -5.41
C VAL A 47 -10.21 6.79 -6.50
N MET A 48 -9.38 6.15 -7.31
CA MET A 48 -8.69 6.81 -8.44
C MET A 48 -9.66 7.36 -9.50
N ARG A 49 -10.72 6.60 -9.82
CA ARG A 49 -11.74 7.04 -10.79
C ARG A 49 -12.46 8.29 -10.29
N ILE A 50 -12.87 8.29 -9.03
CA ILE A 50 -13.54 9.43 -8.40
C ILE A 50 -12.59 10.63 -8.32
N GLY A 51 -11.34 10.44 -7.89
CA GLY A 51 -10.34 11.50 -7.82
C GLY A 51 -10.10 12.16 -9.18
N THR A 52 -10.01 11.37 -10.25
CA THR A 52 -9.84 11.88 -11.62
C THR A 52 -11.06 12.69 -12.06
N MET A 53 -12.27 12.20 -11.76
CA MET A 53 -13.52 12.92 -12.04
C MET A 53 -13.56 14.27 -11.31
N ILE A 54 -13.25 14.31 -10.00
CA ILE A 54 -13.21 15.56 -9.23
C ILE A 54 -12.17 16.53 -9.81
N LYS A 55 -11.01 16.04 -10.22
CA LYS A 55 -9.97 16.86 -10.85
C LYS A 55 -10.43 17.50 -12.15
N GLN A 56 -11.11 16.75 -13.01
CA GLN A 56 -11.69 17.27 -14.25
C GLN A 56 -12.76 18.32 -13.97
N LEU A 57 -13.64 18.07 -13.00
CA LEU A 57 -14.65 19.06 -12.59
C LEU A 57 -14.00 20.35 -12.06
N LEU A 58 -12.91 20.25 -11.30
CA LEU A 58 -12.17 21.40 -10.79
C LEU A 58 -11.58 22.23 -11.92
N GLU A 59 -11.08 21.58 -12.97
CA GLU A 59 -10.60 22.23 -14.17
C GLU A 59 -11.73 22.98 -14.90
N GLU A 60 -12.92 22.40 -15.01
CA GLU A 60 -14.11 23.06 -15.58
C GLU A 60 -14.51 24.32 -14.80
N VAL A 61 -14.57 24.27 -13.46
CA VAL A 61 -14.89 25.48 -12.66
C VAL A 61 -13.83 26.57 -12.80
N ARG A 62 -12.58 26.20 -13.12
CA ARG A 62 -11.50 27.16 -13.38
C ARG A 62 -11.56 27.75 -14.79
N ALA A 63 -12.14 27.04 -15.74
CA ALA A 63 -12.17 27.42 -17.15
C ALA A 63 -13.16 28.55 -17.44
N ALA A 64 -14.35 28.51 -16.83
CA ALA A 64 -15.39 29.53 -17.03
C ALA A 64 -16.30 29.68 -15.81
N PRO A 65 -16.94 30.86 -15.63
CA PRO A 65 -17.94 31.06 -14.59
C PRO A 65 -19.15 30.13 -14.77
N LEU A 66 -19.71 29.65 -13.66
CA LEU A 66 -20.87 28.76 -13.67
C LEU A 66 -22.17 29.50 -13.32
N ASP A 67 -23.28 29.05 -13.90
CA ASP A 67 -24.62 29.47 -13.48
C ASP A 67 -25.07 28.75 -12.20
N ASP A 68 -26.13 29.26 -11.58
CA ASP A 68 -26.62 28.75 -10.28
C ASP A 68 -27.02 27.28 -10.34
N ALA A 69 -27.61 26.85 -11.46
CA ALA A 69 -28.02 25.46 -11.67
C ALA A 69 -26.80 24.51 -11.73
N SER A 70 -25.74 24.90 -12.44
CA SER A 70 -24.50 24.13 -12.53
C SER A 70 -23.78 24.08 -11.18
N ARG A 71 -23.73 25.19 -10.44
CA ARG A 71 -23.14 25.22 -9.09
C ARG A 71 -23.89 24.33 -8.11
N ASN A 72 -25.22 24.34 -8.15
CA ASN A 72 -26.03 23.46 -7.31
C ASN A 72 -25.81 21.98 -7.68
N ARG A 73 -25.73 21.65 -8.97
CA ARG A 73 -25.39 20.30 -9.43
C ARG A 73 -24.00 19.87 -8.94
N LEU A 74 -23.03 20.78 -8.95
CA LEU A 74 -21.66 20.48 -8.55
C LEU A 74 -21.53 20.26 -7.03
N LYS A 75 -22.33 20.97 -6.23
CA LYS A 75 -22.49 20.71 -4.79
C LYS A 75 -22.96 19.28 -4.52
N GLU A 76 -23.99 18.82 -5.23
CA GLU A 76 -24.50 17.44 -5.08
C GLU A 76 -23.48 16.39 -5.55
N ILE A 77 -22.77 16.66 -6.65
CA ILE A 77 -21.68 15.79 -7.12
C ILE A 77 -20.56 15.73 -6.08
N HIS A 78 -20.20 16.85 -5.44
CA HIS A 78 -19.18 16.88 -4.39
C HIS A 78 -19.59 16.01 -3.19
N LYS A 79 -20.81 16.20 -2.68
CA LYS A 79 -21.37 15.43 -1.56
C LYS A 79 -21.40 13.92 -1.85
N SER A 80 -21.92 13.53 -3.01
CA SER A 80 -21.93 12.12 -3.43
C SER A 80 -20.53 11.56 -3.65
N SER A 81 -19.59 12.35 -4.16
CA SER A 81 -18.21 11.90 -4.36
C SER A 81 -17.50 11.61 -3.03
N ILE A 82 -17.70 12.43 -2.00
CA ILE A 82 -17.17 12.15 -0.65
C ILE A 82 -17.71 10.81 -0.14
N HIS A 83 -19.03 10.61 -0.22
CA HIS A 83 -19.64 9.35 0.21
C HIS A 83 -19.10 8.13 -0.54
N GLU A 84 -18.91 8.25 -1.86
CA GLU A 84 -18.34 7.17 -2.68
C GLU A 84 -16.86 6.91 -2.38
N LEU A 85 -16.10 7.95 -2.00
CA LEU A 85 -14.71 7.82 -1.54
C LEU A 85 -14.66 7.09 -0.19
N GLU A 86 -15.50 7.45 0.78
CA GLU A 86 -15.57 6.80 2.09
C GLU A 86 -15.73 5.27 1.95
N GLN A 87 -16.63 4.82 1.08
CA GLN A 87 -16.85 3.39 0.80
C GLN A 87 -15.62 2.66 0.23
N GLY A 88 -14.62 3.39 -0.29
CA GLY A 88 -13.39 2.83 -0.87
C GLY A 88 -12.14 2.98 0.00
N LEU A 89 -12.27 3.59 1.18
CA LEU A 89 -11.18 3.89 2.11
C LEU A 89 -11.31 3.05 3.38
N ALA A 90 -10.20 2.79 4.06
CA ALA A 90 -10.20 2.19 5.41
C ALA A 90 -10.79 3.17 6.46
N PRO A 91 -11.32 2.67 7.59
CA PRO A 91 -11.98 3.49 8.61
C PRO A 91 -11.18 4.72 9.05
N GLU A 92 -9.87 4.58 9.24
CA GLU A 92 -8.97 5.65 9.68
C GLU A 92 -8.94 6.81 8.68
N LEU A 93 -8.92 6.50 7.39
CA LEU A 93 -8.95 7.49 6.31
C LEU A 93 -10.34 8.06 6.08
N ARG A 94 -11.41 7.30 6.37
CA ARG A 94 -12.78 7.84 6.37
C ARG A 94 -12.91 8.92 7.43
N ASP A 95 -12.47 8.63 8.65
CA ASP A 95 -12.52 9.58 9.76
C ASP A 95 -11.63 10.81 9.46
N GLU A 96 -10.48 10.62 8.81
CA GLU A 96 -9.64 11.73 8.36
C GLU A 96 -10.32 12.58 7.30
N LEU A 97 -10.91 11.96 6.28
CA LEU A 97 -11.63 12.65 5.22
C LEU A 97 -12.77 13.49 5.82
N GLU A 98 -13.60 12.91 6.69
CA GLU A 98 -14.73 13.58 7.34
C GLU A 98 -14.28 14.79 8.17
N ARG A 99 -13.16 14.68 8.91
CA ARG A 99 -12.61 15.80 9.69
C ARG A 99 -12.10 16.94 8.81
N LEU A 100 -11.59 16.64 7.62
CA LEU A 100 -11.01 17.64 6.73
C LEU A 100 -12.05 18.29 5.81
N THR A 101 -13.09 17.55 5.41
CA THR A 101 -14.12 18.04 4.50
C THR A 101 -15.24 18.73 5.27
N LEU A 102 -15.42 20.03 5.05
CA LEU A 102 -16.57 20.76 5.59
C LEU A 102 -17.75 20.67 4.60
N PRO A 103 -18.91 20.14 4.98
CA PRO A 103 -20.06 20.07 4.08
C PRO A 103 -20.59 21.45 3.69
N PHE A 104 -21.10 21.58 2.46
CA PHE A 104 -21.87 22.76 2.07
C PHE A 104 -23.20 22.82 2.84
N THR A 105 -23.66 24.02 3.18
CA THR A 105 -24.99 24.23 3.75
C THR A 105 -26.08 23.94 2.72
N ASP A 106 -27.13 23.22 3.10
CA ASP A 106 -28.19 22.80 2.17
C ASP A 106 -28.99 23.99 1.60
N ASP A 107 -29.14 25.07 2.38
CA ASP A 107 -30.02 26.21 2.06
C ASP A 107 -29.45 27.24 1.07
N THR A 108 -28.18 27.10 0.68
CA THR A 108 -27.50 28.06 -0.20
C THR A 108 -26.78 27.39 -1.36
N VAL A 109 -26.77 28.09 -2.50
CA VAL A 109 -25.97 27.70 -3.66
C VAL A 109 -24.55 28.24 -3.44
N PRO A 110 -23.52 27.38 -3.41
CA PRO A 110 -22.15 27.84 -3.22
C PRO A 110 -21.67 28.67 -4.42
N THR A 111 -20.69 29.52 -4.17
CA THR A 111 -19.99 30.32 -5.17
C THR A 111 -18.97 29.46 -5.93
N ASP A 112 -18.55 29.92 -7.12
CA ASP A 112 -17.47 29.29 -7.89
C ASP A 112 -16.17 29.17 -7.08
N ALA A 113 -15.90 30.13 -6.19
CA ALA A 113 -14.73 30.11 -5.33
C ALA A 113 -14.81 29.00 -4.28
N GLU A 114 -15.96 28.86 -3.62
CA GLU A 114 -16.19 27.80 -2.63
C GLU A 114 -16.09 26.41 -3.26
N LEU A 115 -16.69 26.22 -4.44
CA LEU A 115 -16.60 24.97 -5.21
C LEU A 115 -15.14 24.64 -5.59
N ARG A 116 -14.37 25.63 -6.07
CA ARG A 116 -12.94 25.44 -6.40
C ARG A 116 -12.12 25.05 -5.20
N ILE A 117 -12.33 25.67 -4.04
CA ILE A 117 -11.59 25.35 -2.82
C ILE A 117 -11.93 23.94 -2.34
N ALA A 118 -13.21 23.60 -2.24
CA ALA A 118 -13.66 22.28 -1.78
C ALA A 118 -13.14 21.15 -2.69
N GLN A 119 -13.21 21.32 -4.01
CA GLN A 119 -12.67 20.30 -4.93
C GLN A 119 -11.15 20.25 -4.92
N ALA A 120 -10.45 21.39 -4.87
CA ALA A 120 -8.99 21.41 -4.78
C ALA A 120 -8.47 20.73 -3.52
N GLN A 121 -9.19 20.89 -2.40
CA GLN A 121 -8.89 20.19 -1.15
C GLN A 121 -8.96 18.67 -1.33
N LEU A 122 -10.04 18.14 -1.91
CA LEU A 122 -10.18 16.71 -2.17
C LEU A 122 -9.11 16.19 -3.13
N VAL A 123 -8.85 16.89 -4.23
CA VAL A 123 -7.82 16.49 -5.20
C VAL A 123 -6.44 16.45 -4.54
N GLY A 124 -6.07 17.50 -3.81
CA GLY A 124 -4.77 17.57 -3.14
C GLY A 124 -4.60 16.50 -2.07
N TRP A 125 -5.64 16.23 -1.28
CA TRP A 125 -5.60 15.17 -0.27
C TRP A 125 -5.46 13.78 -0.92
N LEU A 126 -6.22 13.50 -1.98
CA LEU A 126 -6.12 12.24 -2.72
C LEU A 126 -4.74 12.05 -3.39
N GLU A 127 -4.20 13.09 -4.01
CA GLU A 127 -2.85 13.06 -4.60
C GLU A 127 -1.79 12.79 -3.52
N GLY A 128 -1.91 13.41 -2.35
CA GLY A 128 -1.05 13.17 -1.19
C GLY A 128 -1.15 11.74 -0.66
N LEU A 129 -2.37 11.22 -0.54
CA LEU A 129 -2.64 9.84 -0.10
C LEU A 129 -1.94 8.83 -1.02
N PHE A 130 -2.20 8.91 -2.33
CA PHE A 130 -1.61 7.97 -3.29
C PHE A 130 -0.09 8.08 -3.36
N HIS A 131 0.45 9.30 -3.27
CA HIS A 131 1.90 9.49 -3.21
C HIS A 131 2.53 8.89 -1.94
N GLY A 132 1.87 9.04 -0.78
CA GLY A 132 2.29 8.42 0.48
C GLY A 132 2.33 6.90 0.39
N ILE A 133 1.28 6.29 -0.16
CA ILE A 133 1.20 4.84 -0.36
C ILE A 133 2.29 4.34 -1.30
N GLN A 134 2.51 5.02 -2.43
CA GLN A 134 3.57 4.65 -3.38
C GLN A 134 4.97 4.74 -2.75
N THR A 135 5.22 5.81 -1.98
CA THR A 135 6.48 6.00 -1.26
C THR A 135 6.73 4.89 -0.24
N ALA A 136 5.71 4.52 0.54
CA ALA A 136 5.80 3.45 1.51
C ALA A 136 6.05 2.09 0.84
N LEU A 137 5.32 1.76 -0.23
CA LEU A 137 5.51 0.52 -0.98
C LEU A 137 6.90 0.44 -1.61
N PHE A 138 7.40 1.55 -2.16
CA PHE A 138 8.76 1.60 -2.69
C PHE A 138 9.80 1.35 -1.59
N ALA A 139 9.65 1.98 -0.42
CA ALA A 139 10.53 1.78 0.72
C ALA A 139 10.52 0.31 1.20
N GLN A 140 9.34 -0.32 1.28
CA GLN A 140 9.20 -1.74 1.62
C GLN A 140 9.92 -2.64 0.60
N GLN A 141 9.75 -2.39 -0.70
CA GLN A 141 10.44 -3.16 -1.75
C GLN A 141 11.96 -3.01 -1.66
N MET A 142 12.47 -1.81 -1.38
CA MET A 142 13.90 -1.57 -1.22
C MET A 142 14.47 -2.26 0.03
N ALA A 143 13.74 -2.20 1.15
CA ALA A 143 14.12 -2.90 2.39
C ALA A 143 14.17 -4.43 2.17
N ALA A 144 13.16 -4.99 1.51
CA ALA A 144 13.11 -6.41 1.18
C ALA A 144 14.27 -6.84 0.26
N ARG A 145 14.61 -6.03 -0.76
CA ARG A 145 15.76 -6.27 -1.64
C ARG A 145 17.08 -6.25 -0.86
N SER A 146 17.28 -5.26 0.01
CA SER A 146 18.48 -5.15 0.84
C SER A 146 18.64 -6.34 1.78
N GLN A 147 17.56 -6.80 2.40
CA GLN A 147 17.59 -7.99 3.26
C GLN A 147 17.96 -9.26 2.47
N LEU A 148 17.46 -9.43 1.25
CA LEU A 148 17.82 -10.55 0.38
C LEU A 148 19.30 -10.49 -0.05
N GLU A 149 19.82 -9.32 -0.37
CA GLU A 149 21.24 -9.14 -0.69
C GLU A 149 22.15 -9.46 0.50
N GLN A 150 21.79 -9.04 1.71
CA GLN A 150 22.51 -9.36 2.95
C GLN A 150 22.49 -10.87 3.23
N MET A 151 21.33 -11.53 3.07
CA MET A 151 21.23 -12.99 3.20
C MET A 151 22.10 -13.72 2.17
N ARG A 152 22.13 -13.24 0.93
CA ARG A 152 23.01 -13.81 -0.12
C ARG A 152 24.49 -13.62 0.19
N GLN A 153 24.88 -12.47 0.73
CA GLN A 153 26.28 -12.21 1.12
C GLN A 153 26.69 -13.01 2.36
N GLY A 154 25.79 -13.22 3.32
CA GLY A 154 26.01 -14.05 4.52
C GLY A 154 25.97 -15.56 4.27
N ALA A 155 25.31 -16.01 3.19
CA ALA A 155 25.23 -17.42 2.79
C ALA A 155 26.34 -17.85 1.81
N LEU A 156 27.25 -16.95 1.41
CA LEU A 156 28.44 -17.33 0.65
C LEU A 156 29.39 -18.12 1.56
N PRO A 157 29.74 -19.38 1.23
CA PRO A 157 30.61 -20.19 2.07
C PRO A 157 32.01 -19.54 2.19
N PRO A 158 32.55 -19.38 3.41
CA PRO A 158 33.92 -18.94 3.58
C PRO A 158 34.87 -20.05 3.09
N GLY A 159 35.38 -19.92 1.87
CA GLY A 159 36.44 -20.81 1.39
C GLY A 159 36.49 -20.99 -0.12
N ILE A 160 37.07 -20.02 -0.83
CA ILE A 160 38.33 -20.21 -1.58
C ILE A 160 39.09 -18.88 -1.45
N SER A 161 39.66 -18.61 -0.27
CA SER A 161 40.95 -17.93 -0.27
C SER A 161 41.92 -19.05 -0.60
N MET A 162 42.31 -19.16 -1.87
CA MET A 162 43.41 -20.01 -2.30
C MET A 162 44.69 -19.42 -1.69
N GLY A 163 44.87 -19.65 -0.38
CA GLY A 163 46.17 -19.57 0.24
C GLY A 163 47.01 -20.64 -0.41
N ASN A 164 47.97 -20.22 -1.21
CA ASN A 164 48.98 -21.08 -1.82
C ASN A 164 50.06 -21.36 -0.77
N PRO A 165 50.16 -22.57 -0.18
CA PRO A 165 51.26 -22.91 0.69
C PRO A 165 52.33 -23.67 -0.11
N HIS A 166 53.59 -23.37 0.20
CA HIS A 166 54.80 -24.09 -0.21
C HIS A 166 55.40 -23.81 -1.60
N GLY A 167 56.59 -23.20 -1.55
CA GLY A 167 57.54 -23.12 -2.64
C GLY A 167 58.76 -22.28 -2.28
N ALA A 168 59.47 -22.63 -1.20
CA ALA A 168 60.85 -22.14 -1.01
C ALA A 168 61.75 -22.82 -2.05
N HIS A 169 62.43 -22.06 -2.93
CA HIS A 169 63.82 -22.29 -3.38
C HIS A 169 64.32 -21.18 -4.33
N ASN A 170 65.49 -20.65 -3.96
CA ASN A 170 66.60 -20.10 -4.76
C ASN A 170 66.47 -18.86 -5.70
N HIS A 171 67.27 -17.85 -5.32
CA HIS A 171 68.28 -17.13 -6.12
C HIS A 171 68.03 -16.80 -7.60
N ASP A 172 67.97 -15.50 -7.92
CA ASP A 172 68.90 -14.82 -8.86
C ASP A 172 68.78 -13.28 -8.75
N PRO A 173 69.88 -12.51 -8.62
CA PRO A 173 69.83 -11.06 -8.67
C PRO A 173 70.29 -10.54 -10.05
N GLY A 174 69.35 -10.03 -10.84
CA GLY A 174 69.69 -9.09 -11.90
C GLY A 174 68.79 -9.18 -13.12
N SER A 175 67.89 -8.21 -13.26
CA SER A 175 67.81 -7.37 -14.47
C SER A 175 66.70 -6.34 -14.35
N GLN A 176 67.08 -5.11 -14.65
CA GLN A 176 66.24 -3.93 -14.77
C GLN A 176 65.41 -4.00 -16.07
N SER A 177 64.35 -3.19 -16.10
CA SER A 177 63.90 -2.40 -17.25
C SER A 177 62.62 -2.84 -17.98
N SER A 178 61.77 -1.81 -18.16
CA SER A 178 60.89 -1.55 -19.31
C SER A 178 59.43 -2.05 -19.26
N GLY A 179 58.49 -1.11 -19.45
CA GLY A 179 57.23 -1.42 -20.14
C GLY A 179 55.99 -0.65 -19.72
N THR A 180 55.88 0.60 -20.18
CA THR A 180 54.65 1.43 -20.21
C THR A 180 53.55 0.90 -21.14
N GLY A 181 52.28 1.24 -20.85
CA GLY A 181 51.15 1.28 -21.82
C GLY A 181 49.81 0.88 -21.15
N GLN A 182 48.85 1.77 -20.83
CA GLN A 182 48.06 2.73 -21.64
C GLN A 182 47.16 2.06 -22.69
N TYR A 183 45.88 1.81 -22.34
CA TYR A 183 44.73 1.76 -23.27
C TYR A 183 43.49 2.18 -22.45
N LEU A 184 42.96 3.39 -22.69
CA LEU A 184 41.74 3.70 -23.47
C LEU A 184 40.46 3.07 -22.91
#